data_AF-A0A444Y4M3-F1
#
_entry.id   AF-A0A444Y4M3-F1
#
_cell.length_a   1.000
_cell.length_b   1.000
_cell.length_c   1.000
_cell.angle_alpha   90.00
_cell.angle_beta   90.00
_cell.angle_gamma   90.00
#
_symmetry.space_group_name_H-M   'P 1'
#
loop_
_entity.id
_entity.type
_entity.pdbx_description
1 polymer ?
#
loop_
_entity_poly.entity_id
_entity_poly.type
_entity_poly.pdbx_seq_one_letter_code
_entity_poly.pdbx_strand_id
1 'polypeptide(L)'
;MSSPAGGFNNTVLKKAETRIQQLHKLGLNCVVISVEKKGNAFFSRKGSVRVDSELAARMAAMSNAPDNAVELKKNLSVAYNHKRQAKIRGEILEIVTVAEALTPID
;
A
#
# COMPACT_ATOMS: atom_id res chain seq x y z
N MET A 1 -7.87 -0.73 28.64
CA MET A 1 -6.85 -1.22 27.68
C MET A 1 -6.43 -0.06 26.78
N SER A 2 -5.38 0.67 27.15
CA SER A 2 -4.84 1.82 26.40
C SER A 2 -3.90 1.30 25.31
N SER A 3 -4.18 1.66 24.06
CA SER A 3 -3.44 1.18 22.89
C SER A 3 -1.93 1.50 22.95
N PRO A 4 -1.05 0.59 22.51
CA PRO A 4 0.41 0.77 22.52
C PRO A 4 0.91 1.93 21.63
N ALA A 5 0.03 2.55 20.84
CA ALA A 5 0.31 3.68 19.96
C ALA A 5 0.33 5.06 20.66
N GLY A 6 -0.05 5.16 21.94
CA GLY A 6 -0.18 6.44 22.64
C GLY A 6 1.13 7.25 22.72
N GLY A 7 2.24 6.59 23.04
CA GLY A 7 3.57 7.19 23.18
C GLY A 7 4.27 7.44 21.84
N PHE A 8 4.16 6.50 20.90
CA PHE A 8 4.76 6.62 19.58
C PHE A 8 4.29 7.87 18.84
N ASN A 9 2.97 8.11 18.83
CA ASN A 9 2.40 9.27 18.13
C ASN A 9 2.88 10.59 18.75
N ASN A 10 3.07 10.65 20.07
CA ASN A 10 3.55 11.88 20.72
C ASN A 10 5.02 12.18 20.37
N THR A 11 5.87 11.16 20.33
CA THR A 11 7.27 11.30 19.93
C THR A 11 7.40 11.75 18.47
N VAL A 12 6.62 11.17 17.57
CA VAL A 12 6.59 11.56 16.15
C VAL A 12 6.12 13.00 15.98
N LEU A 13 5.04 13.42 16.67
CA LEU A 13 4.52 14.79 16.61
C LEU A 13 5.54 15.82 17.10
N LYS A 14 6.23 15.55 18.23
CA LYS A 14 7.29 16.41 18.75
C LYS A 14 8.47 16.52 17.78
N LYS A 15 8.88 15.41 17.16
CA LYS A 15 9.99 15.42 16.18
C LYS A 15 9.62 16.19 14.91
N ALA A 16 8.39 16.04 14.44
CA ALA A 16 7.85 16.82 13.33
C ALA A 16 7.83 18.31 13.66
N GLU A 17 7.40 18.69 14.87
CA GLU A 17 7.44 20.07 15.33
C GLU A 17 8.86 20.65 15.32
N THR A 18 9.83 19.96 15.93
CA THR A 18 11.23 20.41 15.93
C THR A 18 11.75 20.62 14.51
N ARG A 19 11.37 19.74 13.58
CA ARG A 19 11.77 19.86 12.18
C ARG A 19 11.14 21.07 11.50
N ILE A 20 9.87 21.36 11.76
CA ILE A 20 9.19 22.54 11.25
C ILE A 20 9.87 23.82 11.77
N GLN A 21 10.22 23.87 13.06
CA GLN A 21 10.95 24.99 13.63
C GLN A 21 12.34 25.18 13.00
N GLN A 22 13.05 24.10 12.71
CA GLN A 22 14.34 24.17 11.99
C GLN A 22 14.18 24.75 10.59
N LEU A 23 13.16 24.30 9.86
CA LEU A 23 12.90 24.78 8.50
C LEU A 23 12.47 26.27 8.52
N HIS A 24 11.68 26.69 9.50
CA HIS A 24 11.34 28.10 9.70
C HIS A 24 12.57 28.97 10.01
N LYS A 25 13.53 28.46 10.80
CA LYS A 25 14.82 29.18 11.05
C LYS A 25 15.65 29.36 9.79
N LEU A 26 15.47 28.49 8.79
CA LEU A 26 16.09 28.59 7.48
C LEU A 26 15.28 29.47 6.51
N GLY A 27 14.18 30.10 6.96
CA GLY A 27 13.30 30.93 6.14
C GLY A 27 12.39 30.13 5.19
N LEU A 28 12.26 28.81 5.40
CA LEU A 28 11.44 27.95 4.56
C LEU A 28 10.02 27.82 5.12
N ASN A 29 9.02 28.16 4.31
CA ASN A 29 7.63 27.94 4.64
C ASN A 29 7.26 26.46 4.53
N CYS A 30 6.60 25.92 5.56
CA CYS A 30 6.22 24.51 5.62
C CYS A 30 4.69 24.36 5.66
N VAL A 31 4.16 23.42 4.88
CA VAL A 31 2.77 22.96 4.98
C VAL A 31 2.77 21.56 5.56
N VAL A 32 1.91 21.30 6.55
CA VAL A 32 1.76 19.95 7.11
C VAL A 32 0.45 19.35 6.63
N ILE A 33 0.54 18.12 6.16
CA ILE A 33 -0.61 17.31 5.79
C ILE A 33 -0.77 16.28 6.91
N SER A 34 -1.84 16.39 7.69
CA SER A 34 -2.13 15.44 8.76
C SER A 34 -3.30 14.57 8.38
N VAL A 35 -3.07 13.26 8.33
CA VAL A 35 -4.07 12.26 7.91
C VAL A 35 -4.91 11.74 9.07
N GLU A 36 -4.59 12.12 10.32
CA GLU A 36 -5.20 11.58 11.53
C GLU A 36 -5.77 12.66 12.46
N LYS A 37 -6.90 12.36 13.13
CA LYS A 37 -7.56 13.28 14.10
C LYS A 37 -6.61 13.84 15.16
N LYS A 38 -5.69 13.02 15.70
CA LYS A 38 -4.78 13.41 16.78
C LYS A 38 -3.69 14.37 16.31
N GLY A 39 -3.15 14.16 15.10
CA GLY A 39 -2.17 15.06 14.51
C GLY A 39 -2.80 16.40 14.14
N ASN A 40 -4.00 16.38 13.55
CA ASN A 40 -4.73 17.59 13.23
C ASN A 40 -5.00 18.42 14.50
N ALA A 41 -5.57 17.81 15.56
CA ALA A 41 -5.80 18.50 16.83
C ALA A 41 -4.52 19.05 17.49
N PHE A 42 -3.38 18.38 17.32
CA PHE A 42 -2.09 18.83 17.85
C PHE A 42 -1.58 20.08 17.10
N PHE A 43 -1.62 20.06 15.77
CA PHE A 43 -1.11 21.17 14.96
C PHE A 43 -2.09 22.36 14.86
N SER A 44 -3.41 22.11 14.86
CA SER A 44 -4.43 23.18 14.88
C SER A 44 -4.36 24.03 16.15
N ARG A 45 -3.99 23.45 17.30
CA ARG A 45 -3.86 24.17 18.57
C ARG A 45 -2.63 25.09 18.62
N LYS A 46 -1.57 24.77 17.88
CA LYS A 46 -0.29 25.49 17.98
C LYS A 46 -0.12 26.64 16.99
N GLY A 47 -1.06 26.86 16.07
CA GLY A 47 -1.12 28.06 15.22
C GLY A 47 0.00 28.25 14.19
N SER A 48 1.13 27.53 14.31
CA SER A 48 2.33 27.76 13.49
C SER A 48 2.33 27.08 12.12
N VAL A 49 1.28 26.34 11.76
CA VAL A 49 1.30 25.44 10.59
C VAL A 49 -0.07 25.35 9.94
N ARG A 50 -0.13 25.59 8.62
CA ARG A 50 -1.33 25.35 7.81
C ARG A 50 -1.52 23.85 7.62
N VAL A 51 -2.66 23.33 8.06
CA VAL A 51 -3.05 21.94 7.82
C VAL A 51 -3.82 21.87 6.50
N ASP A 52 -3.32 21.11 5.54
CA ASP A 52 -4.02 20.89 4.27
C ASP A 52 -4.98 19.70 4.40
N SER A 53 -6.23 20.00 4.76
CA SER A 53 -7.28 19.00 4.95
C SER A 53 -7.77 18.37 3.66
N GLU A 54 -7.66 19.08 2.54
CA GLU A 54 -8.10 18.59 1.22
C GLU A 54 -7.17 17.48 0.73
N LEU A 55 -5.87 17.73 0.79
CA LEU A 55 -4.87 16.73 0.42
C LEU A 55 -4.89 15.53 1.39
N ALA A 56 -5.11 15.77 2.69
CA ALA A 56 -5.27 14.70 3.66
C ALA A 56 -6.50 13.82 3.37
N ALA A 57 -7.64 14.43 3.04
CA ALA A 57 -8.86 13.70 2.67
C ALA A 57 -8.67 12.89 1.38
N ARG A 58 -7.96 13.45 0.38
CA ARG A 58 -7.62 12.76 -0.86
C ARG A 58 -6.70 11.56 -0.61
N MET A 59 -5.67 11.73 0.22
CA MET A 59 -4.76 10.64 0.61
C MET A 59 -5.48 9.54 1.40
N ALA A 60 -6.37 9.91 2.32
CA ALA A 60 -7.19 8.96 3.07
C ALA A 60 -8.13 8.18 2.13
N ALA A 61 -8.76 8.86 1.16
CA ALA A 61 -9.58 8.19 0.14
C ALA A 61 -8.74 7.25 -0.76
N MET A 62 -7.46 7.57 -0.98
CA MET A 62 -6.51 6.74 -1.73
C MET A 62 -5.82 5.66 -0.87
N SER A 63 -6.06 5.57 0.44
CA SER A 63 -5.34 4.62 1.31
C SER A 63 -5.64 3.15 0.99
N ASN A 64 -6.77 2.87 0.35
CA ASN A 64 -7.17 1.52 -0.03
C ASN A 64 -6.59 1.08 -1.39
N ALA A 65 -6.02 2.01 -2.16
CA ALA A 65 -5.36 1.70 -3.43
C ALA A 65 -4.21 0.67 -3.32
N PRO A 66 -3.28 0.77 -2.34
CA PRO A 66 -2.23 -0.24 -2.18
C PRO A 66 -2.77 -1.63 -1.86
N ASP A 67 -3.78 -1.73 -0.98
CA ASP A 67 -4.38 -3.02 -0.61
C ASP A 67 -5.07 -3.67 -1.81
N ASN A 68 -5.85 -2.87 -2.57
CA ASN A 68 -6.49 -3.33 -3.81
C ASN A 68 -5.45 -3.78 -4.85
N ALA A 69 -4.31 -3.09 -4.97
CA ALA A 69 -3.24 -3.45 -5.89
C ALA A 69 -2.57 -4.78 -5.49
N VAL A 70 -2.36 -5.01 -4.20
CA VAL A 70 -1.81 -6.28 -3.67
C VAL A 70 -2.77 -7.44 -3.97
N GLU A 71 -4.07 -7.24 -3.74
CA GLU A 71 -5.08 -8.25 -4.02
C GLU A 71 -5.16 -8.57 -5.53
N LEU A 72 -5.18 -7.55 -6.38
CA LEU A 72 -5.18 -7.71 -7.84
C LEU A 72 -3.94 -8.48 -8.32
N LYS A 73 -2.76 -8.13 -7.80
CA LYS A 73 -1.51 -8.86 -8.13
C LYS A 73 -1.61 -10.33 -7.76
N LYS A 74 -2.15 -10.65 -6.58
CA LYS A 74 -2.35 -12.03 -6.13
C LYS A 74 -3.29 -12.78 -7.06
N ASN A 75 -4.43 -12.18 -7.40
CA ASN A 75 -5.44 -12.79 -8.26
C ASN A 75 -4.91 -13.05 -9.68
N LEU A 76 -4.20 -12.08 -10.26
CA LEU A 76 -3.56 -12.23 -11.57
C LEU A 76 -2.49 -13.32 -11.56
N SER A 77 -1.69 -13.41 -10.49
CA SER A 77 -0.67 -14.46 -10.35
C SER A 77 -1.30 -15.86 -10.29
N VAL A 78 -2.39 -16.03 -9.53
CA VAL A 78 -3.13 -17.30 -9.47
C VAL A 78 -3.71 -17.65 -10.84
N ALA A 79 -4.38 -16.70 -11.51
CA ALA A 79 -4.96 -16.92 -12.83
C ALA A 79 -3.89 -17.27 -13.88
N TYR A 80 -2.74 -16.60 -13.85
CA TYR A 80 -1.61 -16.90 -14.73
C TYR A 80 -1.07 -18.32 -14.50
N ASN A 81 -0.84 -18.69 -13.24
CA ASN A 81 -0.34 -20.02 -12.89
C ASN A 81 -1.33 -21.13 -13.30
N HIS A 82 -2.63 -20.88 -13.11
CA HIS A 82 -3.66 -21.83 -13.54
C HIS A 82 -3.67 -22.02 -15.06
N LYS A 83 -3.64 -20.93 -15.84
CA LYS A 83 -3.54 -21.00 -17.30
C LYS A 83 -2.25 -21.69 -17.77
N ARG A 84 -1.12 -21.40 -17.11
CA ARG A 84 0.17 -22.04 -17.40
C ARG A 84 0.10 -23.55 -17.20
N GLN A 85 -0.45 -24.00 -16.07
CA GLN A 85 -0.64 -25.42 -15.77
C GLN A 85 -1.59 -26.10 -16.76
N ALA A 86 -2.69 -25.45 -17.13
CA ALA A 86 -3.63 -25.97 -18.13
C ALA A 86 -2.97 -26.16 -19.50
N LYS A 87 -2.13 -25.20 -19.93
CA LYS A 87 -1.37 -25.31 -21.19
C LYS A 87 -0.40 -26.49 -21.17
N ILE A 88 0.41 -26.60 -20.11
CA ILE A 88 1.37 -27.71 -19.94
C ILE A 88 0.63 -29.05 -19.94
N ARG A 89 -0.50 -29.15 -19.21
CA ARG A 89 -1.32 -30.37 -19.19
C ARG A 89 -1.84 -30.73 -20.58
N GLY A 90 -2.28 -29.74 -21.35
CA GLY A 90 -2.76 -29.95 -22.73
C GLY A 90 -1.67 -30.49 -23.64
N GLU A 91 -0.48 -29.88 -23.60
CA GLU A 91 0.69 -30.32 -24.37
C GLU A 91 1.11 -31.76 -23.98
N ILE A 92 1.13 -32.09 -22.69
CA ILE A 92 1.44 -33.45 -22.22
C ILE A 92 0.39 -34.45 -22.71
N LEU A 93 -0.89 -34.09 -22.64
CA LEU A 93 -1.97 -34.97 -23.10
C LEU A 93 -1.82 -35.28 -24.60
N GLU A 94 -1.55 -34.26 -25.41
CA GLU A 94 -1.30 -34.42 -26.85
C GLU A 94 -0.12 -35.37 -27.12
N ILE A 95 1.00 -35.21 -26.40
CA ILE A 95 2.16 -36.09 -26.52
C ILE A 95 1.81 -37.54 -26.18
N VAL A 96 1.06 -37.78 -25.09
CA VAL A 96 0.64 -39.12 -24.68
C VAL A 96 -0.28 -39.75 -25.72
N THR A 97 -1.28 -39.02 -26.22
CA THR A 97 -2.20 -39.51 -27.24
C THR A 97 -1.48 -39.86 -28.54
N VAL A 98 -0.51 -39.04 -28.97
CA VAL A 98 0.33 -39.33 -30.14
C VAL A 98 1.19 -40.58 -29.91
N ALA A 99 1.79 -40.73 -28.72
CA ALA A 99 2.61 -41.89 -28.39
C ALA A 99 1.81 -43.20 -28.38
N GLU A 100 0.60 -43.20 -27.80
CA GLU A 100 -0.31 -44.35 -27.80
C GLU A 100 -0.77 -44.72 -29.22
N ALA A 101 -1.03 -43.74 -30.08
CA ALA A 101 -1.40 -43.99 -31.48
C ALA A 101 -0.28 -44.63 -32.32
N LEU A 102 0.99 -44.51 -31.88
CA LEU A 102 2.16 -45.07 -32.55
C LEU A 102 2.54 -46.46 -32.03
N THR A 103 1.92 -46.94 -30.95
CA THR A 103 2.13 -48.33 -30.50
C THR A 103 1.34 -49.31 -31.37
N PRO A 104 1.97 -50.33 -31.97
CA PRO A 104 1.25 -51.32 -32.78
C PRO A 104 0.22 -52.06 -31.94
N ILE A 105 -0.98 -52.24 -32.49
CA ILE A 105 -1.98 -53.15 -31.93
C ILE A 105 -1.54 -54.56 -32.33
N ASP A 106 -0.88 -55.26 -31.42
CA ASP A 106 -0.67 -56.72 -31.52
C ASP A 106 -1.98 -57.48 -31.24
#